data_AF-A0A2P6RMQ0-F1
#
_entry.id   AF-A0A2P6RMQ0-F1
#
_cell.length_a   1.000
_cell.length_b   1.000
_cell.length_c   1.000
_cell.angle_alpha   90.00
_cell.angle_beta   90.00
_cell.angle_gamma   90.00
#
_symmetry.space_group_name_H-M   'P 1'
#
loop_
_entity.id
_entity.type
_entity.pdbx_description
1 polymer ?
#
loop_
_entity_poly.entity_id
_entity_poly.type
_entity_poly.pdbx_seq_one_letter_code
_entity_poly.pdbx_strand_id
1 'polypeptide(L)'
;MTKVELIDFLGTIAQSGTSKFFTALKENKDLGADNGLIGQFGVGFYSDFLVAEKVVVSTKSPKSDKQYVWELAAESSSYMIRVETDPKNIISYGTQIKLYLRPDDKYEFSEPARIQSLVKNYSQFVSFPIYTWQEKSRTVEVEEEE
;
A
#
# COMPACT_ATOMS: atom_id res chain seq x y z
N MET A 1 0.07 -9.86 9.49
CA MET A 1 0.22 -9.16 10.80
C MET A 1 -0.88 -9.62 11.74
N THR A 2 -0.57 -9.79 13.02
CA THR A 2 -1.56 -9.99 14.09
C THR A 2 -2.19 -8.65 14.48
N LYS A 3 -3.24 -8.67 15.31
CA LYS A 3 -3.86 -7.43 15.83
C LYS A 3 -2.86 -6.53 16.57
N VAL A 4 -1.96 -7.13 17.36
CA VAL A 4 -0.95 -6.40 18.14
C VAL A 4 0.06 -5.76 17.18
N GLU A 5 0.59 -6.54 16.23
CA GLU A 5 1.51 -6.03 15.20
C GLU A 5 0.89 -4.88 14.37
N LEU A 6 -0.41 -4.93 14.06
CA LEU A 6 -1.09 -3.82 13.38
C LEU A 6 -1.08 -2.52 14.22
N ILE A 7 -1.34 -2.62 15.51
CA ILE A 7 -1.34 -1.48 16.42
C ILE A 7 0.08 -0.92 16.57
N ASP A 8 1.07 -1.79 16.73
CA ASP A 8 2.46 -1.40 16.93
C ASP A 8 3.08 -0.77 15.68
N PHE A 9 2.80 -1.32 14.49
CA PHE A 9 3.42 -0.85 13.24
C PHE A 9 2.67 0.28 12.53
N LEU A 10 1.32 0.27 12.57
CA LEU A 10 0.52 1.28 11.86
C LEU A 10 -0.13 2.30 12.81
N GLY A 11 -0.45 1.89 14.03
CA GLY A 11 -1.22 2.69 14.99
C GLY A 11 -0.39 3.59 15.89
N THR A 12 0.81 3.15 16.24
CA THR A 12 1.79 3.97 16.98
C THR A 12 2.70 4.56 15.93
N ILE A 13 2.58 5.87 15.65
CA ILE A 13 3.48 6.61 14.75
C ILE A 13 4.91 6.10 14.99
N ALA A 14 5.41 5.32 14.02
CA ALA A 14 6.41 4.28 14.24
C ALA A 14 7.50 4.66 15.25
N GLN A 15 7.43 4.06 16.43
CA GLN A 15 8.22 4.43 17.61
C GLN A 15 9.74 4.25 17.40
N SER A 16 10.19 3.58 16.34
CA SER A 16 11.61 3.37 16.04
C SER A 16 12.07 3.99 14.71
N GLY A 17 11.21 4.07 13.69
CA GLY A 17 11.55 4.60 12.36
C GLY A 17 11.29 6.11 12.26
N THR A 18 10.10 6.55 12.67
CA THR A 18 9.68 7.96 12.55
C THR A 18 10.43 8.86 13.51
N SER A 19 10.72 8.41 14.74
CA SER A 19 11.53 9.17 15.70
C SER A 19 12.97 9.36 15.20
N LYS A 20 13.61 8.30 14.69
CA LYS A 20 14.94 8.38 14.07
C LYS A 20 14.93 9.22 12.79
N PHE A 21 13.86 9.15 12.00
CA PHE A 21 13.66 10.00 10.83
C PHE A 21 13.57 11.48 11.22
N PHE A 22 12.76 11.85 12.22
CA PHE A 22 12.66 13.23 12.70
C PHE A 22 13.98 13.74 13.30
N THR A 23 14.73 12.89 14.00
CA THR A 23 16.07 13.23 14.49
C THR A 23 17.03 13.47 13.32
N ALA A 24 17.08 12.55 12.34
CA ALA A 24 17.92 12.70 11.14
C ALA A 24 17.56 13.93 10.28
N LEU A 25 16.26 14.27 10.19
CA LEU A 25 15.75 15.48 9.53
C LEU A 25 16.17 16.76 10.26
N LYS A 26 16.14 16.75 11.59
CA LYS A 26 16.54 17.89 12.43
C LYS A 26 18.07 18.09 12.43
N GLU A 27 18.83 17.01 12.32
CA GLU A 27 20.29 17.01 12.26
C GLU A 27 20.82 17.42 10.88
N ASN A 28 20.11 17.09 9.79
CA ASN A 28 20.50 17.44 8.41
C ASN A 28 19.62 18.56 7.84
N LYS A 29 19.87 19.81 8.25
CA LYS A 29 19.11 21.00 7.80
C LYS A 29 19.34 21.43 6.34
N ASP A 30 20.34 20.88 5.64
CA ASP A 30 20.76 21.35 4.30
C ASP A 30 20.43 20.41 3.13
N LEU A 31 19.68 19.33 3.38
CA LEU A 31 19.35 18.36 2.32
C LEU A 31 17.91 18.55 1.89
N GLY A 32 17.70 19.34 0.83
CA GLY A 32 16.47 19.29 0.07
C GLY A 32 16.18 17.85 -0.37
N ALA A 33 15.06 17.30 0.07
CA ALA A 33 14.41 16.14 -0.52
C ALA A 33 15.27 14.86 -0.68
N ASP A 34 15.98 14.43 0.36
CA ASP A 34 16.69 13.15 0.32
C ASP A 34 15.73 11.97 0.52
N ASN A 35 15.08 11.54 -0.57
CA ASN A 35 14.10 10.45 -0.64
C ASN A 35 14.62 9.11 -0.08
N GLY A 36 15.94 8.94 0.04
CA GLY A 36 16.57 7.73 0.60
C GLY A 36 16.31 7.51 2.09
N LEU A 37 16.10 8.58 2.87
CA LEU A 37 15.84 8.48 4.31
C LEU A 37 14.49 7.79 4.59
N ILE A 38 13.46 8.09 3.80
CA ILE A 38 12.12 7.48 3.95
C ILE A 38 12.18 5.96 3.80
N GLY A 39 13.01 5.47 2.86
CA GLY A 39 13.22 4.04 2.61
C GLY A 39 13.98 3.33 3.75
N GLN A 40 14.96 3.99 4.37
CA GLN A 40 15.75 3.41 5.47
C GLN A 40 14.96 3.31 6.78
N PHE A 41 14.02 4.22 7.02
CA PHE A 41 13.23 4.24 8.25
C PHE A 41 11.89 3.50 8.16
N GLY A 42 11.51 3.01 6.97
CA GLY A 42 10.27 2.25 6.78
C GLY A 42 8.98 3.07 7.00
N VAL A 43 9.08 4.40 6.96
CA VAL A 43 7.93 5.31 7.12
C VAL A 43 7.16 5.54 5.82
N GLY A 44 7.60 4.90 4.73
CA GLY A 44 7.01 5.01 3.39
C GLY A 44 5.53 4.61 3.32
N PHE A 45 5.02 3.80 4.26
CA PHE A 45 3.60 3.45 4.30
C PHE A 45 2.68 4.69 4.35
N TYR A 46 3.05 5.73 5.09
CA TYR A 46 2.20 6.93 5.21
C TYR A 46 2.24 7.81 3.95
N SER A 47 3.14 7.55 2.99
CA SER A 47 3.14 8.23 1.70
C SER A 47 1.90 7.88 0.86
N ASP A 48 1.22 6.77 1.18
CA ASP A 48 -0.05 6.38 0.55
C ASP A 48 -1.12 7.48 0.65
N PHE A 49 -1.12 8.27 1.73
CA PHE A 49 -2.08 9.37 1.94
C PHE A 49 -1.83 10.60 1.06
N LEU A 50 -0.70 10.66 0.33
CA LEU A 50 -0.46 11.68 -0.68
C LEU A 50 -1.44 11.53 -1.84
N VAL A 51 -1.72 10.29 -2.24
CA VAL A 51 -2.56 9.96 -3.41
C VAL A 51 -3.92 9.36 -3.02
N ALA A 52 -4.09 8.92 -1.78
CA ALA A 52 -5.30 8.28 -1.28
C ALA A 52 -6.05 9.12 -0.25
N GLU A 53 -7.39 9.17 -0.38
CA GLU A 53 -8.30 9.70 0.64
C GLU A 53 -8.54 8.70 1.77
N LYS A 54 -8.37 7.41 1.50
CA LYS A 54 -8.54 6.32 2.47
C LYS A 54 -7.65 5.14 2.15
N VAL A 55 -7.07 4.55 3.18
CA VAL A 55 -6.21 3.37 3.09
C VAL A 55 -6.84 2.24 3.91
N VAL A 56 -7.00 1.08 3.28
CA VAL A 56 -7.53 -0.14 3.93
C VAL A 56 -6.48 -1.24 3.83
N VAL A 57 -6.03 -1.75 4.98
CA VAL A 57 -5.04 -2.82 5.08
C VAL A 57 -5.73 -4.07 5.61
N SER A 58 -5.86 -5.08 4.76
CA SER A 58 -6.37 -6.41 5.14
C SER A 58 -5.21 -7.35 5.35
N THR A 59 -5.12 -8.02 6.50
CA THR A 59 -3.96 -8.85 6.83
C THR A 59 -4.34 -10.11 7.57
N LYS A 60 -3.71 -11.22 7.18
CA LYS A 60 -3.89 -12.56 7.75
C LYS A 60 -2.52 -13.10 8.12
N SER A 61 -2.25 -13.13 9.43
CA SER A 61 -1.00 -13.69 9.94
C SER A 61 -1.04 -15.21 9.91
N PRO A 62 0.06 -15.91 9.54
CA PRO A 62 0.14 -17.36 9.73
C PRO A 62 0.11 -17.77 11.21
N LYS A 63 0.34 -16.81 12.13
CA LYS A 63 0.27 -17.02 13.59
C LYS A 63 -1.12 -16.76 14.18
N SER A 64 -2.13 -16.47 13.35
CA SER A 64 -3.48 -16.13 13.83
C SER A 64 -4.56 -16.74 12.94
N ASP A 65 -5.60 -17.28 13.57
CA ASP A 65 -6.77 -17.82 12.86
C ASP A 65 -7.69 -16.72 12.31
N LYS A 66 -7.52 -15.47 12.74
CA LYS A 66 -8.35 -14.34 12.30
C LYS A 66 -7.63 -13.47 11.29
N GLN A 67 -8.40 -12.96 10.34
CA GLN A 67 -7.99 -11.84 9.48
C GLN A 67 -8.44 -10.54 10.12
N TYR A 68 -7.57 -9.53 10.07
CA TYR A 68 -7.86 -8.19 10.56
C TYR A 68 -7.86 -7.20 9.40
N VAL A 69 -8.73 -6.20 9.51
CA VAL A 69 -8.78 -5.07 8.59
C VAL A 69 -8.54 -3.80 9.39
N TRP A 70 -7.50 -3.08 9.01
CA TRP A 70 -7.17 -1.76 9.48
C TRP A 70 -7.62 -0.73 8.44
N GLU A 71 -8.24 0.36 8.86
CA GLU A 71 -8.77 1.39 7.98
C GLU A 71 -8.51 2.78 8.57
N LEU A 72 -8.00 3.69 7.74
CA LEU A 72 -7.79 5.09 8.08
C LEU A 72 -8.12 5.98 6.88
N ALA A 73 -8.96 6.99 7.12
CA ALA A 73 -9.19 8.08 6.18
C ALA A 73 -8.18 9.20 6.42
N ALA A 74 -7.74 9.87 5.35
CA ALA A 74 -6.72 10.92 5.39
C ALA A 74 -7.13 12.11 6.29
N GLU A 75 -8.43 12.41 6.37
CA GLU A 75 -8.98 13.49 7.19
C GLU A 75 -9.29 13.06 8.64
N SER A 76 -9.17 11.77 8.94
CA SER A 76 -9.44 11.24 10.29
C SER A 76 -8.17 11.21 11.13
N SER A 77 -8.29 11.62 12.39
CA SER A 77 -7.22 11.48 13.39
C SER A 77 -7.15 10.09 14.02
N SER A 78 -8.10 9.20 13.69
CA SER A 78 -8.20 7.85 14.27
C SER A 78 -8.42 6.78 13.21
N TYR A 79 -7.80 5.61 13.44
CA TYR A 79 -7.95 4.43 12.61
C TYR A 79 -8.92 3.43 13.27
N MET A 80 -9.50 2.54 12.47
CA MET A 80 -10.35 1.45 12.92
C MET A 80 -9.67 0.10 12.68
N ILE A 81 -9.81 -0.84 13.62
CA ILE A 81 -9.45 -2.24 13.41
C ILE A 81 -10.67 -3.12 13.64
N ARG A 82 -11.00 -3.94 12.65
CA ARG A 82 -12.07 -4.94 12.73
C ARG A 82 -11.58 -6.33 12.34
N VAL A 83 -12.32 -7.36 12.75
CA VAL A 83 -12.10 -8.74 12.27
C VAL A 83 -12.86 -8.91 10.97
N GLU A 84 -12.21 -9.44 9.94
CA GLU A 84 -12.91 -9.78 8.69
C GLU A 84 -13.74 -11.06 8.90
N THR A 85 -14.98 -11.01 8.46
CA THR A 85 -15.96 -12.09 8.61
C THR A 85 -16.59 -12.50 7.29
N ASP A 86 -16.49 -11.67 6.25
CA ASP A 86 -16.99 -12.00 4.92
C ASP A 86 -16.04 -12.99 4.23
N PRO A 87 -16.49 -14.23 3.93
CA PRO A 87 -15.66 -15.22 3.25
C PRO A 87 -15.07 -14.74 1.91
N LYS A 88 -15.73 -13.80 1.22
CA LYS A 88 -15.24 -13.24 -0.06
C LYS A 88 -14.00 -12.37 0.11
N ASN A 89 -13.81 -11.79 1.28
CA ASN A 89 -12.69 -10.89 1.58
C ASN A 89 -11.56 -11.61 2.35
N ILE A 90 -11.73 -12.88 2.69
CA ILE A 90 -10.71 -13.67 3.39
C ILE A 90 -9.59 -14.03 2.43
N ILE A 91 -8.35 -13.64 2.77
CA ILE A 91 -7.12 -14.04 2.09
C ILE A 91 -6.49 -15.22 2.83
N SER A 92 -5.68 -16.03 2.12
CA SER A 92 -5.02 -17.21 2.71
C SER A 92 -4.00 -16.84 3.79
N TYR A 93 -3.02 -16.02 3.43
CA TYR A 93 -2.02 -15.42 4.32
C TYR A 93 -1.38 -14.19 3.66
N GLY A 94 -0.86 -13.27 4.47
CA GLY A 94 -0.16 -12.08 3.99
C GLY A 94 -0.92 -10.79 4.27
N THR A 95 -0.68 -9.78 3.43
CA THR A 95 -1.25 -8.42 3.59
C THR A 95 -1.65 -7.88 2.22
N GLN A 96 -2.86 -7.35 2.15
CA GLN A 96 -3.40 -6.61 1.02
C GLN A 96 -3.58 -5.15 1.45
N ILE A 97 -3.05 -4.21 0.66
CA ILE A 97 -3.25 -2.78 0.85
C ILE A 97 -4.16 -2.30 -0.28
N LYS A 98 -5.26 -1.64 0.08
CA LYS A 98 -6.24 -1.07 -0.85
C LYS A 98 -6.28 0.44 -0.65
N LEU A 99 -5.97 1.17 -1.70
CA LEU A 99 -5.97 2.62 -1.74
C LEU A 99 -7.27 3.11 -2.40
N TYR A 100 -7.98 3.99 -1.72
CA TYR A 100 -9.06 4.77 -2.31
C TYR A 100 -8.44 6.09 -2.76
N LEU A 101 -8.18 6.18 -4.07
CA LEU A 101 -7.45 7.29 -4.67
C LEU A 101 -8.27 8.59 -4.62
N ARG A 102 -7.58 9.72 -4.45
CA ARG A 102 -8.20 11.05 -4.53
C ARG A 102 -8.74 11.32 -5.94
N PRO A 103 -9.77 12.17 -6.09
CA PRO A 103 -10.34 12.49 -7.39
C PRO A 103 -9.35 12.99 -8.44
N ASP A 104 -8.33 13.73 -8.00
CA ASP A 104 -7.30 14.32 -8.88
C ASP A 104 -6.27 13.27 -9.33
N ASP A 105 -5.94 12.33 -8.45
CA ASP A 105 -4.91 11.30 -8.66
C ASP A 105 -5.46 10.01 -9.31
N LYS A 106 -6.77 9.78 -9.23
CA LYS A 106 -7.37 8.49 -9.59
C LYS A 106 -7.08 8.07 -11.03
N TYR A 107 -7.01 9.00 -11.97
CA TYR A 107 -6.78 8.69 -13.38
C TYR A 107 -5.32 8.36 -13.69
N GLU A 108 -4.37 8.93 -12.94
CA GLU A 108 -2.95 8.61 -13.11
C GLU A 108 -2.60 7.25 -12.49
N PHE A 109 -3.08 6.99 -11.27
CA PHE A 109 -2.70 5.79 -10.50
C PHE A 109 -3.68 4.61 -10.65
N SER A 110 -4.67 4.70 -11.54
CA SER A 110 -5.47 3.55 -11.97
C SER A 110 -5.11 3.04 -13.38
N GLU A 111 -4.26 3.76 -14.12
CA GLU A 111 -3.86 3.40 -15.48
C GLU A 111 -2.86 2.21 -15.46
N PRO A 112 -3.19 1.05 -16.06
CA PRO A 112 -2.34 -0.13 -16.03
C PRO A 112 -0.93 0.09 -16.57
N ALA A 113 -0.79 0.85 -17.67
CA ALA A 113 0.51 1.13 -18.28
C ALA A 113 1.43 1.96 -17.37
N ARG A 114 0.83 2.91 -16.63
CA ARG A 114 1.55 3.74 -15.65
C ARG A 114 2.02 2.90 -14.48
N ILE A 115 1.13 2.08 -13.90
CA ILE A 115 1.48 1.18 -12.79
C ILE A 115 2.59 0.21 -13.18
N GLN A 116 2.52 -0.38 -14.37
CA GLN A 116 3.57 -1.28 -14.86
C GLN A 116 4.93 -0.57 -14.94
N SER A 117 4.95 0.66 -15.44
CA SER A 117 6.17 1.47 -15.54
C SER A 117 6.74 1.80 -14.16
N LEU A 118 5.88 2.18 -13.21
CA LEU A 118 6.28 2.45 -11.82
C LEU A 118 6.86 1.20 -11.14
N VAL A 119 6.18 0.06 -11.25
CA VAL A 119 6.65 -1.22 -10.69
C VAL A 119 8.02 -1.54 -11.27
N LYS A 120 8.17 -1.50 -12.60
CA LYS A 120 9.45 -1.82 -13.25
C LYS A 120 10.61 -0.92 -12.78
N ASN A 121 10.36 0.38 -12.59
CA ASN A 121 11.38 1.34 -12.20
C ASN A 121 11.80 1.20 -10.73
N TYR A 122 10.83 0.98 -9.84
CA TYR A 122 11.08 0.99 -8.39
C TYR A 122 11.30 -0.38 -7.77
N SER A 123 10.99 -1.48 -8.49
CA SER A 123 11.08 -2.84 -7.95
C SER A 123 12.23 -3.68 -8.50
N GLN A 124 13.19 -3.08 -9.21
CA GLN A 124 14.30 -3.79 -9.87
C GLN A 124 15.22 -4.56 -8.90
N PHE A 125 15.29 -4.15 -7.64
CA PHE A 125 16.13 -4.76 -6.59
C PHE A 125 15.35 -5.69 -5.65
N VAL A 126 14.07 -5.95 -5.92
CA VAL A 126 13.25 -6.84 -5.07
C VAL A 126 13.53 -8.29 -5.44
N SER A 127 13.93 -9.10 -4.45
CA SER A 127 14.32 -10.51 -4.65
C SER A 127 13.15 -11.47 -4.93
N PHE A 128 11.92 -10.97 -4.94
CA PHE A 128 10.70 -11.75 -5.18
C PHE A 128 10.02 -11.30 -6.48
N PRO A 129 9.39 -12.21 -7.22
CA PRO A 129 8.67 -11.86 -8.44
C PRO A 129 7.47 -10.96 -8.12
N ILE A 130 7.29 -9.91 -8.93
CA ILE A 130 6.18 -8.97 -8.82
C ILE A 130 5.34 -9.07 -10.08
N TYR A 131 4.03 -9.17 -9.90
CA TYR A 131 3.05 -9.31 -10.98
C TYR A 131 2.10 -8.12 -10.99
N THR A 132 1.72 -7.68 -12.18
CA THR A 132 0.69 -6.66 -12.40
C THR A 132 -0.49 -7.28 -13.15
N TRP A 133 -1.71 -6.97 -12.74
CA TRP A 133 -2.90 -7.38 -13.49
C TRP A 133 -2.95 -6.66 -14.84
N GLN A 134 -3.27 -7.39 -15.91
CA GLN A 134 -3.38 -6.84 -17.26
C GLN A 134 -4.62 -7.38 -17.95
N GLU A 135 -5.37 -6.50 -18.59
CA GLU A 135 -6.43 -6.89 -19.51
C GLU A 135 -5.82 -7.16 -20.88
N LYS A 136 -6.11 -8.34 -21.44
CA LYS A 136 -5.68 -8.71 -22.80
C LYS A 136 -6.94 -8.86 -23.64
N SER A 137 -7.11 -7.97 -24.62
CA SER A 137 -8.11 -8.12 -25.66
C SER A 137 -7.51 -8.82 -26.88
N ARG A 138 -8.30 -9.66 -27.54
CA ARG A 138 -7.97 -10.29 -28.81
C ARG A 138 -9.09 -9.95 -29.80
N THR A 139 -8.73 -9.41 -30.95
CA THR A 139 -9.66 -9.27 -32.08
C THR A 139 -9.92 -10.66 -32.65
N VAL A 140 -11.19 -11.05 -32.68
CA VAL A 140 -11.66 -12.24 -33.40
C VAL A 140 -12.25 -11.74 -34.69
N GLU A 141 -11.74 -12.22 -35.83
CA GLU A 141 -12.36 -11.98 -37.12
C GLU A 141 -13.73 -12.68 -37.10
N VAL A 142 -14.79 -11.91 -37.27
CA VAL A 142 -16.15 -12.45 -37.42
C VAL A 142 -16.27 -12.78 -38.90
N GLU A 143 -16.31 -14.07 -39.24
CA GLU A 143 -16.73 -14.50 -40.59
C GLU A 143 -18.18 -14.07 -40.79
N GLU A 144 -18.43 -13.18 -41.76
CA GLU A 144 -19.79 -12.86 -42.19
C GLU A 144 -20.35 -14.12 -42.87
N GLU A 145 -21.37 -14.75 -42.26
CA GLU A 145 -22.15 -15.79 -42.92
C GLU A 145 -22.88 -15.17 -44.12
N GLU A 146 -22.44 -15.50 -45.34
CA GLU A 146 -23.13 -15.18 -46.62
C GLU A 146 -24.53 -15.82 -46.71
#